data_AF-E9I124-F1
#
_entry.id   AF-E9I124-F1
#
_cell.length_a   1.000
_cell.length_b   1.000
_cell.length_c   1.000
_cell.angle_alpha   90.00
_cell.angle_beta   90.00
_cell.angle_gamma   90.00
#
_symmetry.space_group_name_H-M   'P 1'
#
loop_
_entity.id
_entity.type
_entity.pdbx_description
1 polymer ?
#
loop_
_entity_poly.entity_id
_entity_poly.type
_entity_poly.pdbx_seq_one_letter_code
_entity_poly.pdbx_strand_id
1 'polypeptide(L)'
;MEQLVTLEEFPYIVNKRIHKSVSYIHLAVEKGRPEIVKILLQNGALVNLLDNNGNTPVHYVSDISTLKILIAHNARLDVVNKFELTPMMTAAKEQRNSIYQYLRLYNIKQQTKQNPVVT
;
A
#
# COMPACT_ATOMS: atom_id res chain seq x y z
N MET A 1 -26.95 10.98 -26.74
CA MET A 1 -27.13 9.68 -26.05
C MET A 1 -26.02 9.59 -25.02
N GLU A 2 -26.35 9.94 -23.79
CA GLU A 2 -25.45 9.89 -22.63
C GLU A 2 -25.03 8.44 -22.42
N GLN A 3 -23.74 8.14 -22.55
CA GLN A 3 -23.20 6.89 -22.02
C GLN A 3 -23.31 6.99 -20.50
N LEU A 4 -24.38 6.40 -19.97
CA LEU A 4 -24.52 6.08 -18.56
C LEU A 4 -23.28 5.30 -18.14
N VAL A 5 -22.39 5.95 -17.38
CA VAL A 5 -21.27 5.29 -16.69
C VAL A 5 -21.91 4.31 -15.72
N THR A 6 -22.02 3.04 -16.12
CA THR A 6 -22.59 1.99 -15.30
C THR A 6 -21.68 1.76 -14.09
N LEU A 7 -22.25 1.63 -12.90
CA LEU A 7 -21.54 1.44 -11.62
C LEU A 7 -20.50 0.29 -11.64
N GLU A 8 -20.65 -0.66 -12.57
CA GLU A 8 -19.73 -1.78 -12.80
C GLU A 8 -18.36 -1.38 -13.37
N GLU A 9 -18.23 -0.21 -14.02
CA GLU A 9 -16.97 0.24 -14.60
C GLU A 9 -16.05 0.98 -13.61
N PHE A 10 -16.60 1.50 -12.51
CA PHE A 10 -15.84 2.28 -11.53
C PHE A 10 -14.68 1.50 -10.88
N PRO A 11 -14.88 0.24 -10.41
CA PRO A 11 -13.78 -0.57 -9.87
C PRO A 11 -12.71 -0.93 -10.90
N TYR A 12 -13.09 -1.03 -12.17
CA TYR A 12 -12.17 -1.32 -13.27
C TYR A 12 -11.27 -0.11 -13.58
N ILE A 13 -11.83 1.10 -13.57
CA ILE A 13 -11.09 2.34 -13.85
C ILE A 13 -10.09 2.65 -12.75
N VAL A 14 -10.49 2.56 -11.47
CA VAL A 14 -9.63 2.95 -10.33
C VAL A 14 -8.40 2.05 -10.19
N ASN A 15 -8.54 0.77 -10.54
CA ASN A 15 -7.46 -0.22 -10.49
C ASN A 15 -6.66 -0.34 -11.78
N LYS A 16 -7.02 0.41 -12.82
CA LYS A 16 -6.35 0.39 -14.11
C LYS A 16 -4.89 0.81 -13.96
N ARG A 17 -4.03 0.10 -14.69
CA ARG A 17 -2.60 0.41 -14.80
C ARG A 17 -2.44 1.58 -15.78
N ILE A 18 -1.80 2.66 -15.34
CA ILE A 18 -1.65 3.90 -16.11
C ILE A 18 -0.46 3.85 -17.06
N HIS A 19 0.71 3.42 -16.59
CA HIS A 19 1.93 3.38 -17.38
C HIS A 19 2.86 2.29 -16.87
N LYS A 20 3.39 1.46 -17.78
CA LYS A 20 4.38 0.39 -17.49
C LYS A 20 4.07 -0.38 -16.20
N SER A 21 2.79 -0.70 -15.96
CA SER A 21 2.24 -1.49 -14.85
C SER A 21 1.91 -0.83 -13.51
N VAL A 22 2.22 0.45 -13.34
CA VAL A 22 1.90 1.20 -12.11
C VAL A 22 0.46 1.70 -12.19
N SER A 23 -0.31 1.61 -11.10
CA SER A 23 -1.69 2.14 -11.03
C SER A 23 -1.76 3.47 -10.27
N TYR A 24 -2.92 4.14 -10.28
CA TYR A 24 -3.10 5.42 -9.60
C TYR A 24 -2.74 5.38 -8.10
N ILE A 25 -3.08 4.29 -7.40
CA ILE A 25 -2.77 4.16 -5.98
C ILE A 25 -1.26 4.05 -5.72
N HIS A 26 -0.51 3.35 -6.58
CA HIS A 26 0.95 3.28 -6.46
C HIS A 26 1.58 4.67 -6.60
N LEU A 27 1.16 5.43 -7.61
CA LEU A 27 1.68 6.78 -7.83
C LEU A 27 1.30 7.73 -6.69
N ALA A 28 0.05 7.70 -6.22
CA ALA A 28 -0.39 8.53 -5.11
C ALA A 28 0.41 8.24 -3.83
N VAL A 29 0.73 6.97 -3.59
CA VAL A 29 1.55 6.53 -2.45
C VAL A 29 3.01 6.94 -2.59
N GLU A 30 3.60 6.75 -3.78
CA GLU A 30 4.99 7.16 -4.08
C GLU A 30 5.18 8.68 -3.92
N LYS A 31 4.16 9.46 -4.29
CA LYS A 31 4.18 10.93 -4.19
C LYS A 31 3.77 11.46 -2.82
N GLY A 32 3.48 10.59 -1.85
CA GLY A 32 3.09 10.99 -0.49
C GLY A 32 1.84 11.86 -0.46
N ARG A 33 0.80 11.46 -1.21
CA ARG A 33 -0.46 12.21 -1.32
C ARG A 33 -1.57 11.51 -0.55
N PRO A 34 -1.60 11.59 0.80
CA PRO A 34 -2.53 10.84 1.65
C PRO A 34 -4.00 11.07 1.29
N GLU A 35 -4.38 12.31 0.93
CA GLU A 35 -5.76 12.62 0.55
C GLU A 35 -6.17 11.94 -0.77
N ILE A 36 -5.27 11.87 -1.75
CA ILE A 36 -5.52 11.13 -2.99
C ILE A 36 -5.63 9.64 -2.72
N VAL A 37 -4.76 9.10 -1.85
CA VAL A 37 -4.82 7.68 -1.45
C VAL A 37 -6.16 7.35 -0.79
N LYS A 38 -6.67 8.20 0.10
CA LYS A 38 -8.01 8.02 0.70
C LYS A 38 -9.10 8.01 -0.35
N ILE A 39 -9.11 8.99 -1.26
CA ILE A 39 -10.11 9.07 -2.34
C ILE A 39 -10.08 7.81 -3.20
N LEU A 40 -8.89 7.35 -3.59
CA LEU A 40 -8.77 6.14 -4.40
C LEU A 40 -9.30 4.90 -3.66
N LEU A 41 -8.93 4.72 -2.38
CA LEU A 41 -9.42 3.60 -1.56
C LEU A 41 -10.95 3.64 -1.37
N GLN A 42 -11.51 4.82 -1.14
CA GLN A 42 -12.97 5.03 -1.05
C GLN A 42 -13.69 4.69 -2.36
N ASN A 43 -13.04 4.88 -3.50
CA ASN A 43 -13.56 4.53 -4.82
C ASN A 43 -13.25 3.09 -5.25
N GLY A 44 -12.82 2.22 -4.33
CA GLY A 44 -12.59 0.80 -4.60
C GLY A 44 -11.20 0.46 -5.14
N ALA A 45 -10.21 1.34 -4.94
CA ALA A 45 -8.82 0.98 -5.22
C ALA A 45 -8.38 -0.19 -4.31
N LEU A 46 -7.74 -1.18 -4.92
CA LEU A 46 -7.20 -2.33 -4.23
C LEU A 46 -5.92 -1.90 -3.49
N VAL A 47 -6.00 -1.87 -2.16
CA VAL A 47 -4.88 -1.51 -1.26
C VAL A 47 -3.64 -2.39 -1.44
N ASN A 48 -3.82 -3.63 -1.92
CA ASN A 48 -2.77 -4.63 -2.14
C ASN A 48 -2.55 -4.92 -3.63
N LEU A 49 -2.95 -4.01 -4.52
CA LEU A 49 -2.78 -4.16 -5.97
C LEU A 49 -1.31 -4.38 -6.32
N LEU A 50 -1.02 -5.36 -7.17
CA LEU A 50 0.35 -5.65 -7.58
C LEU A 50 0.69 -4.95 -8.91
N ASP A 51 1.85 -4.31 -8.96
CA ASP A 51 2.49 -3.90 -10.21
C ASP A 51 3.17 -5.08 -10.93
N ASN A 52 3.87 -4.86 -12.04
CA ASN A 52 4.60 -5.94 -12.73
C ASN A 52 5.83 -6.46 -11.97
N ASN A 53 6.33 -5.72 -10.99
CA ASN A 53 7.44 -6.13 -10.15
C ASN A 53 6.95 -6.92 -8.93
N GLY A 54 5.64 -7.12 -8.78
CA GLY A 54 5.05 -7.74 -7.59
C GLY A 54 5.07 -6.83 -6.37
N ASN A 55 5.27 -5.52 -6.55
CA ASN A 55 5.17 -4.55 -5.48
C ASN A 55 3.69 -4.24 -5.21
N THR A 56 3.34 -4.21 -3.93
CA THR A 56 2.13 -3.53 -3.43
C THR A 56 2.38 -2.03 -3.27
N PRO A 57 1.34 -1.19 -3.13
CA PRO A 57 1.52 0.24 -2.85
C PRO A 57 2.42 0.50 -1.62
N VAL A 58 2.37 -0.37 -0.60
CA VAL A 58 3.21 -0.26 0.60
C VAL A 58 4.71 -0.24 0.27
N HIS A 59 5.16 -0.92 -0.77
CA HIS A 59 6.57 -0.92 -1.19
C HIS A 59 7.06 0.49 -1.56
N TYR A 60 6.17 1.35 -2.05
CA TYR A 60 6.48 2.69 -2.56
C TYR A 60 6.26 3.82 -1.56
N VAL A 61 5.87 3.52 -0.32
CA VAL A 61 5.46 4.57 0.64
C VAL A 61 6.59 5.55 0.92
N SER A 62 6.32 6.83 0.68
CA SER A 62 7.25 7.93 0.95
C SER A 62 7.17 8.47 2.39
N ASP A 63 6.00 8.37 3.03
CA ASP A 63 5.74 9.00 4.33
C ASP A 63 4.85 8.16 5.27
N ILE A 64 4.94 8.47 6.57
CA ILE A 64 4.23 7.72 7.63
C ILE A 64 2.72 7.93 7.59
N SER A 65 2.24 9.09 7.14
CA SER A 65 0.81 9.40 7.09
C SER A 65 0.12 8.51 6.06
N THR A 66 0.71 8.40 4.88
CA THR A 66 0.30 7.49 3.82
C THR A 66 0.39 6.03 4.26
N LEU A 67 1.48 5.64 4.95
CA LEU A 67 1.61 4.29 5.51
C LEU A 67 0.44 3.92 6.44
N LYS A 68 0.09 4.83 7.35
CA LYS A 68 -1.00 4.63 8.31
C LYS A 68 -2.35 4.44 7.61
N ILE A 69 -2.61 5.19 6.55
CA ILE A 69 -3.84 5.07 5.77
C ILE A 69 -3.92 3.67 5.13
N LEU A 70 -2.83 3.20 4.51
CA LEU A 70 -2.78 1.87 3.92
C LEU A 70 -2.99 0.77 4.97
N ILE A 71 -2.31 0.85 6.12
CA ILE A 71 -2.48 -0.10 7.23
C ILE A 71 -3.93 -0.11 7.74
N ALA A 72 -4.55 1.06 7.87
CA ALA A 72 -5.96 1.18 8.29
C ALA A 72 -6.93 0.52 7.29
N HIS A 73 -6.54 0.39 6.02
CA HIS A 73 -7.30 -0.30 4.97
C HIS A 73 -6.77 -1.72 4.72
N ASN A 74 -6.18 -2.37 5.72
CA ASN A 74 -5.73 -3.77 5.65
C ASN A 74 -4.63 -4.03 4.59
N ALA A 75 -3.72 -3.07 4.41
CA ALA A 75 -2.53 -3.30 3.60
C ALA A 75 -1.66 -4.42 4.18
N ARG A 76 -1.20 -5.31 3.30
CA ARG A 76 -0.29 -6.40 3.62
C ARG A 76 1.15 -5.88 3.67
N LEU A 77 1.80 -6.10 4.81
CA LEU A 77 3.16 -5.66 5.10
C LEU A 77 4.21 -6.77 4.90
N ASP A 78 3.76 -7.97 4.55
CA ASP A 78 4.53 -9.22 4.43
C ASP A 78 4.77 -9.66 2.97
N VAL A 79 4.18 -8.96 1.99
CA VAL A 79 4.26 -9.35 0.58
C VAL A 79 5.68 -9.21 0.07
N VAL A 80 6.22 -10.27 -0.51
CA VAL A 80 7.51 -10.24 -1.22
C VAL A 80 7.30 -9.88 -2.68
N ASN A 81 8.08 -8.93 -3.18
CA ASN A 81 8.12 -8.61 -4.60
C ASN A 81 9.00 -9.62 -5.38
N LYS A 82 9.13 -9.43 -6.70
CA LYS A 82 9.96 -10.28 -7.56
C LYS A 82 11.47 -10.21 -7.28
N PHE A 83 11.91 -9.26 -6.45
CA PHE A 83 13.29 -9.15 -5.97
C PHE A 83 13.46 -9.77 -4.58
N GLU A 84 12.48 -10.53 -4.10
CA GLU A 84 12.46 -11.15 -2.77
C GLU A 84 12.50 -10.15 -1.61
N LEU A 85 12.08 -8.90 -1.87
CA LEU A 85 12.04 -7.83 -0.87
C LEU A 85 10.62 -7.64 -0.36
N THR A 86 10.47 -7.63 0.97
CA THR A 86 9.26 -7.12 1.64
C THR A 86 9.23 -5.59 1.63
N PRO A 87 8.09 -4.92 1.92
CA PRO A 87 8.05 -3.47 2.03
C PRO A 87 9.05 -2.89 3.04
N MET A 88 9.29 -3.61 4.15
CA MET A 88 10.28 -3.23 5.14
C MET A 88 11.72 -3.33 4.59
N MET A 89 12.03 -4.38 3.84
CA MET A 89 13.35 -4.55 3.19
C MET A 89 13.58 -3.49 2.11
N THR A 90 12.56 -3.16 1.32
CA THR A 90 12.65 -2.07 0.33
C THR A 90 12.91 -0.72 1.00
N ALA A 91 12.25 -0.43 2.13
CA ALA A 91 12.53 0.77 2.91
C ALA A 91 13.98 0.81 3.45
N ALA A 92 14.53 -0.33 3.87
CA ALA A 92 15.94 -0.41 4.27
C ALA A 92 16.90 -0.18 3.08
N LYS A 93 16.66 -0.84 1.95
CA LYS A 93 17.46 -0.71 0.72
C LYS A 93 17.52 0.73 0.21
N GLU A 94 16.40 1.44 0.29
CA GLU A 94 16.27 2.84 -0.15
C GLU A 94 16.57 3.86 0.95
N GLN A 95 17.07 3.42 2.11
CA GLN A 95 17.44 4.28 3.25
C GLN A 95 16.27 5.13 3.80
N ARG A 96 15.03 4.65 3.64
CA ARG A 96 13.80 5.23 4.20
C ARG A 96 13.65 4.87 5.69
N ASN A 97 14.58 5.38 6.52
CA ASN A 97 14.72 5.03 7.93
C ASN A 97 13.42 5.19 8.75
N SER A 98 12.67 6.27 8.54
CA SER A 98 11.42 6.51 9.27
C SER A 98 10.38 5.41 8.99
N ILE A 99 10.22 5.02 7.72
CA ILE A 99 9.31 3.94 7.29
C ILE A 99 9.77 2.60 7.86
N TYR A 100 11.06 2.30 7.74
CA TYR A 100 11.65 1.08 8.27
C TYR A 100 11.40 0.93 9.78
N GLN A 101 11.73 1.96 10.57
CA GLN A 101 11.54 1.93 12.02
C GLN A 101 10.06 1.79 12.39
N TYR A 102 9.17 2.45 11.66
CA TYR A 102 7.74 2.33 11.90
C TYR A 102 7.23 0.91 11.65
N LEU A 103 7.58 0.29 10.52
CA LEU A 103 7.20 -1.09 10.19
C LEU A 103 7.78 -2.09 11.19
N ARG A 104 9.03 -1.90 11.61
CA ARG A 104 9.67 -2.73 12.64
C ARG A 104 8.91 -2.67 13.97
N LEU A 105 8.62 -1.46 14.46
CA LEU A 105 7.86 -1.28 15.69
C LEU A 105 6.43 -1.82 15.58
N TYR A 106 5.80 -1.67 14.42
CA TYR A 106 4.47 -2.22 14.16
C TYR A 106 4.47 -3.74 14.28
N ASN A 107 5.41 -4.44 13.65
CA ASN A 107 5.51 -5.91 13.72
C ASN A 107 5.75 -6.42 15.15
N ILE A 108 6.64 -5.78 15.91
CA ILE A 108 6.88 -6.13 17.33
C ILE A 108 5.59 -6.01 18.13
N LYS A 109 4.84 -4.91 17.97
CA LYS A 109 3.57 -4.70 18.68
C LYS A 109 2.52 -5.76 18.35
N GLN A 110 2.49 -6.26 17.12
CA GLN A 110 1.55 -7.31 16.72
C GLN A 110 1.93 -8.67 17.35
N GLN A 111 3.23 -8.98 17.44
CA GLN A 111 3.70 -10.20 18.11
C GLN A 111 3.40 -10.19 19.62
N THR A 112 3.59 -9.04 20.30
CA THR A 112 3.29 -8.94 21.74
C THR A 112 1.80 -9.01 22.06
N LYS A 113 0.90 -8.69 21.11
CA LYS A 113 -0.55 -8.88 21.30
C LYS A 113 -0.98 -10.34 21.17
N GLN A 114 -0.23 -11.16 20.44
CA GLN A 114 -0.54 -12.57 20.22
C GLN A 114 -0.05 -13.49 21.35
N ASN A 115 0.91 -13.03 22.14
CA ASN A 115 1.35 -13.70 23.37
C ASN A 115 0.89 -12.89 24.59
N PRO A 116 -0.34 -13.09 25.12
CA PRO A 116 -0.57 -12.70 26.50
C PRO A 116 0.42 -13.51 27.34
N VAL A 117 1.30 -12.83 28.06
CA VAL A 117 2.17 -13.46 29.05
C VAL A 117 1.25 -14.23 29.97
N VAL A 118 1.27 -15.55 29.87
CA VAL A 118 0.64 -16.44 30.84
C VAL A 118 1.52 -16.33 32.07
N THR A 119 1.06 -15.58 33.06
CA THR A 119 1.62 -15.55 34.42
C THR A 119 1.55 -16.93 35.03
#